data_AF-A0A1G3LCL8-F1
#
_entry.id   AF-A0A1G3LCL8-F1
#
_cell.length_a   1.000
_cell.length_b   1.000
_cell.length_c   1.000
_cell.angle_alpha   90.00
_cell.angle_beta   90.00
_cell.angle_gamma   90.00
#
_symmetry.space_group_name_H-M   'P 1'
#
loop_
_entity.id
_entity.type
_entity.pdbx_description
1 polymer ?
#
loop_
_entity_poly.entity_id
_entity_poly.type
_entity_poly.pdbx_seq_one_letter_code
_entity_poly.pdbx_strand_id
1 'polypeptide(L)' 'MADLKPGDGNAARLKLWWSTEGRHLWANDPHPWTRLNQLLKSKGVPKHMVDGLTMNIYQMVFPGRKPGSPK' A
#
# COMPACT_ATOMS: atom_id res chain seq x y z
N MET A 1 -1.71 20.64 -2.61
CA MET A 1 -1.48 19.23 -2.23
C MET A 1 -2.55 18.41 -2.93
N ALA A 2 -2.19 17.51 -3.85
CA ALA A 2 -3.15 16.89 -4.75
C ALA A 2 -4.18 16.04 -3.99
N ASP A 3 -5.45 16.33 -4.21
CA ASP A 3 -6.62 15.60 -3.71
C ASP A 3 -6.60 14.18 -4.32
N LEU A 4 -6.03 13.23 -3.59
CA LEU A 4 -5.86 11.84 -4.03
C LEU A 4 -7.20 11.09 -3.92
N LYS A 5 -8.17 11.43 -4.77
CA LYS A 5 -9.40 10.63 -4.90
C LYS A 5 -9.16 9.43 -5.82
N PRO A 6 -9.54 8.21 -5.41
CA PRO A 6 -9.27 6.96 -6.14
C PRO A 6 -10.06 6.75 -7.45
N GLY A 7 -10.84 7.73 -7.94
CA GLY A 7 -11.72 7.58 -9.11
C GLY A 7 -11.11 7.89 -10.48
N ASP A 8 -10.04 8.68 -10.57
CA ASP A 8 -9.55 9.26 -11.83
C ASP A 8 -8.05 9.01 -11.99
N GLY A 9 -7.65 7.94 -12.71
CA GLY A 9 -6.25 7.69 -13.13
C GLY A 9 -5.17 7.57 -12.04
N ASN A 10 -5.51 7.80 -10.78
CA ASN A 10 -4.58 8.04 -9.68
C ASN A 10 -4.22 6.77 -8.90
N ALA A 11 -4.94 5.67 -9.08
CA ALA A 11 -4.63 4.41 -8.40
C ALA A 11 -3.24 3.88 -8.76
N ALA A 12 -2.84 3.98 -10.03
CA ALA A 12 -1.51 3.61 -10.50
C ALA A 12 -0.41 4.51 -9.89
N ARG A 13 -0.68 5.82 -9.80
CA ARG A 13 0.20 6.81 -9.17
C ARG A 13 0.34 6.58 -7.66
N LEU A 14 -0.77 6.31 -6.97
CA LEU A 14 -0.81 5.95 -5.55
C LEU A 14 0.05 4.71 -5.31
N LYS A 15 -0.16 3.67 -6.13
CA LYS A 15 0.56 2.40 -6.06
C LYS A 15 2.07 2.60 -6.25
N LEU A 16 2.47 3.35 -7.28
CA LEU A 16 3.87 3.72 -7.53
C LEU A 16 4.47 4.47 -6.34
N TRP A 17 3.81 5.53 -5.87
CA TRP A 17 4.30 6.32 -4.73
C TRP A 17 4.46 5.49 -3.46
N TRP A 18 3.49 4.63 -3.12
CA TRP A 18 3.58 3.75 -1.94
C TRP A 18 4.66 2.67 -2.07
N SER A 19 5.03 2.28 -3.30
CA SER A 19 6.13 1.35 -3.57
C SER A 19 7.52 2.01 -3.56
N THR A 20 7.60 3.32 -3.77
CA THR A 20 8.84 4.10 -3.82
C THR A 20 9.00 4.99 -2.59
N GLU A 21 8.53 6.24 -2.64
CA GLU A 21 8.66 7.22 -1.57
C GLU A 21 7.92 6.78 -0.31
N GLY A 22 6.66 6.37 -0.43
CA GLY A 22 5.85 5.92 0.71
C GLY A 22 6.34 4.62 1.35
N ARG A 23 7.30 3.90 0.74
CA ARG A 23 7.83 2.62 1.21
C ARG A 23 8.33 2.70 2.64
N HIS A 24 9.08 3.74 3.01
CA HIS A 24 9.70 3.84 4.33
C HIS A 24 8.68 3.98 5.47
N LEU A 25 7.45 4.42 5.18
CA LEU A 25 6.38 4.62 6.17
C LEU A 25 5.77 3.32 6.69
N TRP A 26 5.94 2.22 5.95
CA TRP A 26 5.34 0.92 6.27
C TRP A 26 6.33 -0.24 6.14
N ALA A 27 7.29 -0.21 5.23
CA ALA A 27 8.20 -1.34 4.98
C ALA A 27 9.16 -1.63 6.13
N ASN A 28 9.46 -0.64 6.98
CA ASN A 28 10.29 -0.80 8.17
C ASN A 28 9.48 -1.18 9.42
N ASP A 29 8.15 -1.17 9.34
CA ASP A 29 7.28 -1.54 10.45
C ASP A 29 7.40 -3.05 10.75
N PRO A 30 7.24 -3.49 12.00
CA PRO A 30 7.17 -4.92 12.34
C PRO A 30 6.06 -5.66 11.58
N HIS A 31 4.97 -4.96 11.24
CA HIS A 31 3.85 -5.51 10.46
C HIS A 31 3.61 -4.69 9.20
N PRO A 32 4.49 -4.80 8.19
CA PRO A 32 4.51 -3.91 7.03
C PRO A 32 3.21 -3.95 6.23
N TRP A 33 2.61 -5.14 6.10
CA TRP A 33 1.33 -5.32 5.42
C TRP A 33 0.17 -4.62 6.17
N THR A 34 0.06 -4.84 7.48
CA THR A 34 -1.00 -4.23 8.32
C THR A 34 -0.88 -2.72 8.31
N ARG A 35 0.35 -2.20 8.45
CA ARG A 35 0.64 -0.77 8.41
C ARG A 35 0.23 -0.14 7.08
N LEU A 36 0.60 -0.77 5.96
CA LEU A 36 0.21 -0.32 4.63
C LEU A 36 -1.31 -0.33 4.43
N ASN A 37 -1.99 -1.41 4.84
CA ASN A 37 -3.45 -1.53 4.73
C ASN A 37 -4.17 -0.42 5.53
N GLN A 38 -3.71 -0.12 6.75
CA GLN A 38 -4.24 0.98 7.56
C GLN A 38 -4.01 2.35 6.93
N LEU A 39 -2.81 2.60 6.39
CA LEU A 39 -2.49 3.86 5.72
C LEU A 39 -3.36 4.09 4.47
N LEU A 40 -3.57 3.04 3.68
CA LEU A 40 -4.42 3.10 2.49
C LEU A 40 -5.90 3.34 2.87
N LYS A 41 -6.40 2.69 3.93
CA LYS A 41 -7.72 2.98 4.50
C LYS A 41 -7.85 4.44 4.93
N SER A 42 -6.83 4.98 5.62
CA SER A 42 -6.79 6.37 6.07
C SER A 42 -6.75 7.38 4.91
N LYS A 43 -6.23 6.98 3.74
CA LYS A 43 -6.28 7.78 2.51
C LYS A 43 -7.63 7.72 1.78
N GLY A 44 -8.61 6.99 2.30
CA GLY A 44 -9.93 6.86 1.69
C GLY A 44 -10.00 5.78 0.60
N VAL A 45 -9.03 4.86 0.54
CA VAL A 45 -9.12 3.70 -0.36
C VAL A 45 -10.27 2.80 0.12
N PRO A 46 -11.25 2.48 -0.75
CA PRO A 46 -12.38 1.69 -0.34
C PRO A 46 -11.96 0.26 0.06
N LYS A 47 -12.66 -0.30 1.05
CA LYS A 47 -12.31 -1.56 1.70
C LYS A 47 -12.25 -2.76 0.74
N HIS A 48 -12.98 -2.72 -0.38
CA HIS A 48 -12.95 -3.75 -1.42
C HIS A 48 -11.71 -3.64 -2.34
N MET A 49 -11.07 -2.46 -2.44
CA MET A 49 -9.83 -2.28 -3.21
C MET A 49 -8.58 -2.34 -2.33
N VAL A 50 -8.67 -1.98 -1.06
CA VAL A 50 -7.49 -1.80 -0.21
C VAL A 50 -6.66 -3.07 -0.08
N ASP A 51 -7.28 -4.25 0.07
CA ASP A 51 -6.56 -5.51 0.16
C ASP A 51 -5.81 -5.84 -1.13
N GLY A 52 -6.48 -5.72 -2.28
CA GLY A 52 -5.86 -5.93 -3.59
C GLY A 52 -4.74 -4.94 -3.90
N LEU A 53 -4.88 -3.67 -3.48
CA LEU A 53 -3.86 -2.64 -3.66
C LEU A 53 -2.67 -2.87 -2.70
N THR A 54 -2.95 -3.18 -1.43
CA THR A 54 -1.94 -3.49 -0.42
C THR A 54 -1.09 -4.67 -0.88
N MET A 55 -1.71 -5.77 -1.30
CA MET A 55 -1.01 -6.97 -1.75
C MET A 55 -0.13 -6.69 -2.98
N ASN A 56 -0.66 -5.92 -3.93
CA ASN A 56 0.07 -5.49 -5.12
C ASN A 56 1.33 -4.65 -4.79
N ILE A 57 1.19 -3.65 -3.92
CA ILE A 57 2.31 -2.79 -3.47
C ILE A 57 3.30 -3.62 -2.65
N TYR A 58 2.80 -4.48 -1.77
CA TYR A 58 3.60 -5.34 -0.91
C TYR A 58 4.48 -6.28 -1.74
N GLN A 59 3.93 -6.91 -2.78
CA GLN A 59 4.69 -7.77 -3.69
C GLN A 59 5.72 -7.01 -4.53
N MET A 60 5.45 -5.75 -4.91
CA MET A 60 6.44 -4.93 -5.61
C MET A 60 7.67 -4.63 -4.74
N VAL A 61 7.46 -4.44 -3.45
CA VAL A 61 8.52 -4.08 -2.49
C VAL A 61 9.21 -5.30 -1.89
N PHE A 62 8.44 -6.35 -1.62
CA PHE A 62 8.88 -7.61 -1.05
C PHE A 62 8.48 -8.77 -1.98
N PRO A 63 9.12 -8.90 -3.14
CA PRO A 63 8.84 -9.99 -4.06
C PRO A 63 9.09 -11.34 -3.36
N GLY A 64 8.12 -12.24 -3.42
CA GLY A 64 8.20 -13.58 -2.82
C GLY A 64 7.87 -13.69 -1.33
N ARG A 65 7.65 -12.57 -0.61
CA ARG A 65 7.10 -12.63 0.76
C ARG A 65 5.59 -12.71 0.72
N LYS A 66 5.02 -13.70 1.42
CA LYS A 66 3.57 -13.72 1.68
C LYS A 66 3.27 -12.82 2.88
N PRO A 67 2.18 -12.02 2.84
CA PRO A 67 1.74 -11.28 4.01
C PRO A 67 1.44 -12.28 5.14
N GLY A 68 2.13 -12.11 6.27
CA GLY A 68 2.06 -13.05 7.41
C GLY A 68 3.19 -14.07 7.50
N SER A 69 4.17 -14.05 6.58
CA SER A 69 5.40 -14.83 6.79
C SER A 69 6.22 -14.19 7.92
N PRO A 70 6.47 -14.89 9.05
CA PRO A 70 7.37 -14.40 10.08
C PRO A 70 8.80 -14.25 9.51
N LYS A 71 9.54 -13.30 10.11
CA LYS A 71 10.93 -12.99 9.79
C LYS A 71 11.84 -14.20 10.01
#